data_AF-A0A180GIL2-F1
#
_entry.id   AF-A0A180GIL2-F1
#
_cell.length_a   1.000
_cell.length_b   1.000
_cell.length_c   1.000
_cell.angle_alpha   90.00
_cell.angle_beta   90.00
_cell.angle_gamma   90.00
#
_symmetry.space_group_name_H-M   'P 1'
#
loop_
_entity.id
_entity.type
_entity.pdbx_description
1 polymer ?
#
loop_
_entity_poly.entity_id
_entity_poly.type
_entity_poly.pdbx_seq_one_letter_code
_entity_poly.pdbx_strand_id
1 'polypeptide(L)'
;MDERSYSELPLLDSQGRSSIPSGRIKTKSKSYLRLSPWTSWKRRFVVFLTLALIALLTILWWIDVDRTESASRLQKSDGRKKHASKKPLAQENMLSKPGESVDRGLRYLSYLPHSGFHNQRIALENALTLAKVLNRTLIIPPCILGTAIPWVEFDKLLNRLRTISSIGFDDCYSEDTEQMVSPRECSSQPHGTFVDWKEIIDMDEIRKSVNVIERKSFEEDWLFNILGIKNPADKIQQIKEENIYQYKFLIRPGRKKAGKKVVEQKVELGKFDSSVDVYQHFGNSDASLIEIGSLFGTSRLKISNDPLARQARSGFRRAMVFNNPVLLKLSRRIASQLFHPPIGYLGVHVRVGDNLFRSHATETVSTIISKLLTDHLKLPLSSLQEAILESDLQDRRRQPELISSDRLQMTCRRPKFTKPHLLKFNRPLFLATDSPLPEVEPALATFFKAFPCTYLLNDFDLLLMKDITLSQDRQVRSNPEIGKLMVPFLDAMVAARATSFVGTPGSTFSDFVNNVLFQTYHNLPIIEFG
;
A
#
# COMPACT_ATOMS: atom_id res chain seq x y z
N MET A 1 -6.69 22.53 7.70
CA MET A 1 -7.11 22.34 9.11
C MET A 1 -5.83 22.58 9.88
N ASP A 2 -5.74 23.68 10.63
CA ASP A 2 -4.48 24.10 11.27
C ASP A 2 -3.94 22.98 12.17
N GLU A 3 -2.84 22.38 11.75
CA GLU A 3 -2.07 21.40 12.54
C GLU A 3 -1.48 22.12 13.75
N ARG A 4 -2.03 21.84 14.93
CA ARG A 4 -1.39 22.22 16.19
C ARG A 4 -0.10 21.42 16.35
N SER A 5 1.00 22.16 16.40
CA SER A 5 2.28 21.79 16.99
C SER A 5 2.07 21.04 18.32
N TYR A 6 2.38 19.74 18.34
CA TYR A 6 2.53 18.99 19.58
C TYR A 6 4.02 18.93 19.92
N SER A 7 4.50 20.06 20.44
CA SER A 7 5.71 20.14 21.24
C SER A 7 5.29 20.39 22.68
N GLU A 8 5.81 19.56 23.58
CA GLU A 8 5.80 19.69 25.04
C GLU A 8 4.54 19.25 25.80
N LEU A 9 4.64 18.05 26.40
CA LEU A 9 3.96 17.74 27.66
C LEU A 9 5.02 17.39 28.72
N PRO A 10 4.85 17.83 29.97
CA PRO A 10 5.91 17.89 30.95
C PRO A 10 6.12 16.54 31.66
N LEU A 11 7.40 16.20 31.85
CA LEU A 11 7.82 15.16 32.78
C LEU A 11 7.44 15.57 34.21
N LEU A 12 6.59 14.77 34.85
CA LEU A 12 6.26 14.88 36.26
C LEU A 12 7.50 14.53 37.10
N ASP A 13 8.02 15.55 37.75
CA ASP A 13 9.08 15.50 38.74
C ASP A 13 8.49 14.98 40.06
N SER A 14 9.01 13.86 40.55
CA SER A 14 8.72 13.35 41.88
C SER A 14 10.00 12.77 42.46
N GLN A 15 10.64 13.50 43.37
CA GLN A 15 10.92 13.00 44.72
C GLN A 15 11.63 14.03 45.60
N GLY A 16 11.06 14.20 46.80
CA GLY A 16 11.55 15.07 47.86
C GLY A 16 12.76 14.53 48.60
N ARG A 17 13.42 15.48 49.27
CA ARG A 17 14.57 15.37 50.16
C ARG A 17 14.41 14.32 51.26
N SER A 18 15.47 13.56 51.51
CA SER A 18 15.88 13.13 52.85
C SER A 18 17.41 12.95 52.89
N SER A 19 18.00 13.24 54.03
CA SER A 19 19.39 13.61 54.26
C SER A 19 20.15 12.59 55.13
N ILE A 20 21.39 12.24 54.72
CA ILE A 20 22.61 11.96 55.56
C ILE A 20 22.68 10.56 56.26
N PRO A 21 23.86 9.91 56.49
CA PRO A 21 25.08 9.74 55.67
C PRO A 21 25.72 8.31 55.74
N SER A 22 26.84 8.13 55.01
CA SER A 22 28.00 7.26 55.37
C SER A 22 27.87 5.73 55.33
N GLY A 23 28.66 5.10 54.43
CA GLY A 23 29.11 3.70 54.60
C GLY A 23 29.68 3.07 53.33
N ARG A 24 31.02 3.02 53.22
CA ARG A 24 31.78 2.28 52.19
C ARG A 24 31.30 0.82 52.06
N ILE A 25 31.29 0.27 50.85
CA ILE A 25 32.07 -0.93 50.44
C ILE A 25 32.00 -1.12 48.90
N LYS A 26 33.12 -1.63 48.38
CA LYS A 26 33.60 -1.71 46.99
C LYS A 26 32.82 -2.73 46.13
N THR A 27 32.70 -2.51 44.81
CA THR A 27 33.52 -3.21 43.77
C THR A 27 33.11 -2.93 42.30
N LYS A 28 34.16 -2.60 41.51
CA LYS A 28 34.41 -2.80 40.06
C LYS A 28 33.50 -2.15 39.00
N SER A 29 33.97 -1.01 38.47
CA SER A 29 33.65 -0.49 37.13
C SER A 29 34.60 -1.11 36.09
N LYS A 30 34.04 -1.57 34.96
CA LYS A 30 34.80 -1.97 33.77
C LYS A 30 35.28 -0.72 33.03
N SER A 31 36.58 -0.67 32.81
CA SER A 31 37.29 0.33 32.02
C SER A 31 36.90 0.26 30.54
N TYR A 32 36.35 1.34 30.00
CA TYR A 32 36.42 1.63 28.57
C TYR A 32 37.60 2.57 28.34
N LEU A 33 38.58 2.09 27.56
CA LEU A 33 39.68 2.90 27.05
C LEU A 33 39.13 4.08 26.25
N ARG A 34 39.41 5.31 26.69
CA ARG A 34 39.33 6.50 25.84
C ARG A 34 40.44 6.40 24.80
N LEU A 35 40.06 6.09 23.56
CA LEU A 35 40.92 6.28 22.40
C LEU A 35 41.12 7.78 22.17
N SER A 36 42.40 8.16 22.08
CA SER A 36 42.92 9.51 21.83
C SER A 36 42.31 10.15 20.56
N PRO A 37 41.98 11.45 20.57
CA PRO A 37 41.49 12.14 19.38
C PRO A 37 42.64 12.34 18.38
N TRP A 38 42.56 11.60 17.27
CA TRP A 38 43.41 11.77 16.12
C TRP A 38 43.34 13.22 15.60
N THR A 39 44.48 13.89 15.51
CA THR A 39 44.57 15.27 15.05
C THR A 39 44.15 15.42 13.58
N SER A 40 43.38 16.49 13.31
CA SER A 40 42.75 16.88 12.04
C SER A 40 43.63 16.69 10.78
N TRP A 41 44.95 16.82 10.91
CA TRP A 41 45.87 16.75 9.78
C TRP A 41 46.08 15.33 9.24
N LYS A 42 46.08 14.30 10.11
CA LYS A 42 46.19 12.90 9.68
C LYS A 42 44.95 12.44 8.91
N ARG A 43 43.77 12.95 9.27
CA ARG A 43 42.51 12.66 8.56
C ARG A 43 42.49 13.26 7.15
N ARG A 44 43.04 14.47 6.98
CA ARG A 44 43.19 15.10 5.65
C ARG A 44 44.17 14.35 4.76
N PHE A 45 45.27 13.85 5.33
CA PHE A 45 46.27 13.09 4.57
C PHE A 45 45.73 11.74 4.06
N VAL A 46 45.01 11.00 4.91
CA VAL A 46 44.38 9.72 4.53
C VAL A 46 43.27 9.93 3.50
N VAL A 47 42.44 10.97 3.65
CA VAL A 47 41.39 11.30 2.66
C VAL A 47 42.00 11.72 1.32
N PHE A 48 43.10 12.47 1.32
CA PHE A 48 43.76 12.86 0.07
C PHE A 48 44.39 11.67 -0.66
N LEU A 49 45.08 10.77 0.06
CA LEU A 49 45.66 9.55 -0.51
C LEU A 49 44.60 8.60 -1.07
N THR A 50 43.46 8.46 -0.39
CA THR A 50 42.36 7.62 -0.87
C THR A 50 41.71 8.19 -2.12
N LEU A 51 41.50 9.51 -2.20
CA LEU A 51 41.00 10.16 -3.41
C LEU A 51 41.98 10.05 -4.59
N ALA A 52 43.28 10.20 -4.34
CA ALA A 52 44.31 10.02 -5.38
C ALA A 52 44.35 8.57 -5.91
N LEU A 53 44.17 7.57 -5.03
CA LEU A 53 44.11 6.17 -5.42
C LEU A 53 42.88 5.86 -6.27
N ILE A 54 41.71 6.42 -5.92
CA ILE A 54 40.47 6.28 -6.70
C ILE A 54 40.64 6.92 -8.08
N ALA A 55 41.25 8.10 -8.15
CA ALA A 55 41.54 8.76 -9.42
C ALA A 55 42.49 7.91 -10.31
N LEU A 56 43.52 7.30 -9.72
CA LEU A 56 44.43 6.40 -10.45
C LEU A 56 43.69 5.15 -10.98
N LEU A 57 42.85 4.52 -10.15
CA LEU A 57 42.09 3.33 -10.55
C LEU A 57 41.08 3.63 -11.65
N THR A 58 40.43 4.80 -11.62
CA THR A 58 39.51 5.22 -12.69
C THR A 58 40.22 5.49 -14.01
N ILE A 59 41.43 6.08 -13.98
CA ILE A 59 42.27 6.25 -15.17
C ILE A 59 42.71 4.90 -15.74
N LEU A 60 43.16 3.97 -14.88
CA LEU A 60 43.56 2.63 -15.30
C LEU A 60 42.39 1.84 -15.89
N TRP A 61 41.20 1.94 -15.30
CA TRP A 61 39.98 1.33 -15.83
C TRP A 61 39.61 1.92 -17.20
N TRP A 62 39.73 3.24 -17.37
CA TRP A 62 39.44 3.88 -18.65
C TRP A 62 40.41 3.45 -19.76
N ILE A 63 41.71 3.29 -19.45
CA ILE A 63 42.71 2.77 -20.38
C ILE A 63 42.41 1.31 -20.78
N ASP A 64 41.90 0.49 -19.87
CA ASP A 64 41.53 -0.91 -20.14
C ASP A 64 40.27 -1.03 -21.02
N VAL A 65 39.27 -0.17 -20.78
CA VAL A 65 38.08 -0.07 -21.63
C VAL A 65 38.44 0.36 -23.06
N ASP A 66 39.32 1.35 -23.22
CA ASP A 66 39.74 1.83 -24.54
C ASP A 66 40.55 0.77 -25.33
N ARG A 67 41.34 -0.04 -24.61
CA ARG A 67 42.05 -1.19 -25.19
C ARG A 67 41.11 -2.30 -25.67
N THR A 68 40.05 -2.59 -24.91
CA THR A 68 39.09 -3.64 -25.26
C THR A 68 38.18 -3.21 -26.42
N GLU A 69 37.80 -1.94 -26.50
CA GLU A 69 37.06 -1.41 -27.66
C GLU A 69 37.89 -1.44 -28.95
N SER A 70 39.18 -1.09 -28.87
CA SER A 70 40.11 -1.11 -30.00
C SER A 70 40.34 -2.53 -30.55
N ALA A 71 40.40 -3.54 -29.68
CA ALA A 71 40.52 -4.95 -30.08
C ALA A 71 39.25 -5.47 -30.77
N SER A 72 38.06 -5.03 -30.34
CA SER A 72 36.78 -5.46 -30.92
C SER A 72 36.51 -4.90 -32.32
N ARG A 73 37.08 -3.73 -32.66
CA ARG A 73 36.93 -3.11 -33.98
C ARG A 73 37.81 -3.75 -35.05
N LEU A 74 38.93 -4.35 -34.68
CA LEU A 74 39.81 -5.09 -35.60
C LEU A 74 39.27 -6.48 -36.01
N GLN A 75 38.28 -7.02 -35.30
CA GLN A 75 37.72 -8.35 -35.57
C GLN A 75 36.45 -8.35 -36.44
N LYS A 76 35.88 -7.18 -36.77
CA LYS A 76 34.59 -7.07 -37.48
C LYS A 76 34.67 -6.79 -38.98
N SER A 77 35.85 -6.82 -39.59
CA SER A 77 36.02 -6.50 -41.03
C SER A 77 36.14 -7.69 -41.98
N ASP A 78 35.77 -8.91 -41.59
CA ASP A 78 35.81 -10.05 -42.51
C ASP A 78 34.57 -10.96 -42.34
N GLY A 79 33.69 -11.03 -43.35
CA GLY A 79 32.47 -11.84 -43.23
C GLY A 79 31.36 -11.60 -44.27
N ARG A 80 31.62 -12.05 -45.49
CA ARG A 80 30.83 -12.01 -46.75
C ARG A 80 29.39 -12.60 -46.70
N LYS A 81 28.47 -11.89 -47.40
CA LYS A 81 27.25 -12.27 -48.16
C LYS A 81 26.83 -13.77 -48.28
N LYS A 82 25.51 -14.04 -48.17
CA LYS A 82 24.67 -14.92 -49.03
C LYS A 82 23.17 -14.79 -48.63
N HIS A 83 22.32 -14.21 -49.48
CA HIS A 83 21.41 -14.80 -50.48
C HIS A 83 20.00 -15.15 -49.96
N ALA A 84 19.01 -14.53 -50.62
CA ALA A 84 17.58 -14.65 -50.42
C ALA A 84 16.97 -15.91 -51.06
N SER A 85 15.84 -16.37 -50.52
CA SER A 85 14.80 -17.09 -51.28
C SER A 85 13.41 -16.76 -50.73
N LYS A 86 12.43 -16.68 -51.63
CA LYS A 86 11.05 -16.20 -51.45
C LYS A 86 10.04 -17.34 -51.60
N LYS A 87 8.89 -17.17 -50.90
CA LYS A 87 7.49 -17.62 -51.18
C LYS A 87 7.06 -19.06 -50.79
N PRO A 88 5.73 -19.34 -50.61
CA PRO A 88 4.59 -18.45 -50.29
C PRO A 88 3.56 -18.98 -49.25
N LEU A 89 2.69 -18.04 -48.85
CA LEU A 89 1.36 -18.04 -48.20
C LEU A 89 0.54 -19.33 -47.98
N ALA A 90 -0.09 -19.36 -46.79
CA ALA A 90 -1.54 -19.49 -46.50
C ALA A 90 -1.96 -20.70 -45.65
N GLN A 91 -2.39 -20.42 -44.40
CA GLN A 91 -3.77 -20.70 -43.98
C GLN A 91 -4.12 -19.89 -42.71
N GLU A 92 -4.85 -18.79 -42.91
CA GLU A 92 -5.65 -18.13 -41.88
C GLU A 92 -6.80 -19.06 -41.49
N ASN A 93 -7.14 -19.13 -40.19
CA ASN A 93 -8.51 -18.83 -39.78
C ASN A 93 -8.73 -18.77 -38.26
N MET A 94 -9.54 -17.75 -37.91
CA MET A 94 -10.42 -17.63 -36.74
C MET A 94 -9.80 -17.11 -35.44
N LEU A 95 -9.18 -15.92 -35.53
CA LEU A 95 -9.08 -14.99 -34.41
C LEU A 95 -10.46 -14.33 -34.17
N SER A 96 -10.94 -14.45 -32.95
CA SER A 96 -12.18 -13.86 -32.44
C SER A 96 -12.26 -12.34 -32.66
N LYS A 97 -13.44 -11.88 -33.10
CA LYS A 97 -13.86 -10.51 -33.45
C LYS A 97 -13.20 -9.37 -32.64
N PRO A 98 -12.50 -8.42 -33.30
CA PRO A 98 -12.28 -7.07 -32.79
C PRO A 98 -13.39 -6.15 -33.34
N GLY A 99 -14.21 -5.59 -32.46
CA GLY A 99 -15.36 -4.79 -32.87
C GLY A 99 -16.00 -3.99 -31.76
N GLU A 100 -15.21 -3.20 -31.05
CA GLU A 100 -15.71 -1.96 -30.43
C GLU A 100 -15.06 -0.82 -31.21
N SER A 101 -15.83 -0.23 -32.12
CA SER A 101 -15.39 0.90 -32.95
C SER A 101 -15.12 2.11 -32.06
N VAL A 102 -13.88 2.61 -32.08
CA VAL A 102 -13.49 3.86 -31.42
C VAL A 102 -14.30 5.01 -32.03
N ASP A 103 -15.18 5.61 -31.23
CA ASP A 103 -15.99 6.75 -31.64
C ASP A 103 -15.09 8.00 -31.82
N ARG A 104 -15.21 8.66 -32.98
CA ARG A 104 -14.40 9.83 -33.36
C ARG A 104 -14.89 11.06 -32.59
N GLY A 105 -14.50 11.15 -31.32
CA GLY A 105 -14.85 12.24 -30.41
C GLY A 105 -14.53 11.97 -28.95
N LEU A 106 -14.26 10.71 -28.59
CA LEU A 106 -13.92 10.33 -27.23
C LEU A 106 -12.54 10.88 -26.82
N ARG A 107 -12.51 11.45 -25.62
CA ARG A 107 -11.32 11.99 -24.96
C ARG A 107 -10.99 11.12 -23.75
N TYR A 108 -9.70 10.87 -23.55
CA TYR A 108 -9.21 9.89 -22.58
C TYR A 108 -8.38 10.54 -21.47
N LEU A 109 -8.41 9.90 -20.31
CA LEU A 109 -7.53 10.17 -19.17
C LEU A 109 -6.85 8.85 -18.77
N SER A 110 -5.58 8.89 -18.41
CA SER A 110 -4.80 7.74 -17.93
C SER A 110 -3.85 8.18 -16.82
N TYR A 111 -3.36 7.23 -16.03
CA TYR A 111 -2.33 7.47 -15.01
C TYR A 111 -1.43 6.26 -14.80
N LEU A 112 -0.29 6.45 -14.12
CA LEU A 112 0.62 5.36 -13.77
C LEU A 112 0.41 4.88 -12.32
N PRO A 113 0.18 3.58 -12.09
CA PRO A 113 0.07 3.03 -10.74
C PRO A 113 1.46 2.86 -10.11
N HIS A 114 1.53 3.04 -8.80
CA HIS A 114 2.69 2.68 -7.99
C HIS A 114 2.26 2.49 -6.53
N SER A 115 3.23 2.16 -5.68
CA SER A 115 3.08 1.82 -4.27
C SER A 115 2.20 0.57 -4.04
N GLY A 116 1.88 0.27 -2.78
CA GLY A 116 0.97 -0.83 -2.44
C GLY A 116 -0.49 -0.54 -2.79
N PHE A 117 -1.33 -1.57 -2.71
CA PHE A 117 -2.73 -1.54 -3.10
C PHE A 117 -3.50 -0.29 -2.64
N HIS A 118 -3.47 0.05 -1.35
CA HIS A 118 -4.31 1.15 -0.82
C HIS A 118 -3.93 2.50 -1.44
N ASN A 119 -2.67 2.68 -1.85
CA ASN A 119 -2.21 3.88 -2.53
C ASN A 119 -2.65 3.89 -4.00
N GLN A 120 -2.62 2.73 -4.67
CA GLN A 120 -3.19 2.57 -6.02
C GLN A 120 -4.70 2.81 -6.03
N ARG A 121 -5.43 2.34 -4.99
CA ARG A 121 -6.86 2.58 -4.80
C ARG A 121 -7.15 4.08 -4.68
N ILE A 122 -6.36 4.82 -3.90
CA ILE A 122 -6.48 6.28 -3.81
C ILE A 122 -6.22 6.95 -5.17
N ALA A 123 -5.23 6.46 -5.92
CA ALA A 123 -4.96 6.97 -7.27
C ALA A 123 -6.14 6.72 -8.22
N LEU A 124 -6.77 5.54 -8.18
CA LEU A 124 -7.98 5.23 -8.94
C LEU A 124 -9.15 6.15 -8.55
N GLU A 125 -9.35 6.38 -7.25
CA GLU A 125 -10.42 7.25 -6.73
C GLU A 125 -10.26 8.68 -7.26
N ASN A 126 -9.02 9.18 -7.23
CA ASN A 126 -8.66 10.47 -7.76
C ASN A 126 -8.84 10.54 -9.28
N ALA A 127 -8.41 9.50 -10.01
CA ALA A 127 -8.53 9.41 -11.45
C ALA A 127 -9.99 9.36 -11.92
N LEU A 128 -10.85 8.59 -11.25
CA LEU A 128 -12.29 8.52 -11.52
C LEU A 128 -12.97 9.87 -11.28
N THR A 129 -12.59 10.56 -10.20
CA THR A 129 -13.09 11.91 -9.91
C THR A 129 -12.69 12.90 -11.01
N LEU A 130 -11.42 12.88 -11.44
CA LEU A 130 -10.93 13.72 -12.54
C LEU A 130 -11.61 13.38 -13.88
N ALA A 131 -11.76 12.10 -14.20
CA ALA A 131 -12.45 11.64 -15.40
C ALA A 131 -13.90 12.13 -15.44
N LYS A 132 -14.61 12.09 -14.29
CA LYS A 132 -15.98 12.59 -14.18
C LYS A 132 -16.07 14.09 -14.45
N VAL A 133 -15.22 14.91 -13.81
CA VAL A 133 -15.31 16.37 -13.93
C VAL A 133 -14.80 16.89 -15.29
N LEU A 134 -13.87 16.16 -15.93
CA LEU A 134 -13.37 16.48 -17.27
C LEU A 134 -14.19 15.84 -18.39
N ASN A 135 -15.20 15.03 -18.05
CA ASN A 135 -15.99 14.24 -19.00
C ASN A 135 -15.12 13.42 -19.97
N ARG A 136 -14.15 12.70 -19.43
CA ARG A 136 -13.21 11.85 -20.19
C ARG A 136 -13.41 10.38 -19.82
N THR A 137 -13.25 9.50 -20.80
CA THR A 137 -13.17 8.05 -20.57
C THR A 137 -11.87 7.75 -19.84
N LEU A 138 -11.93 7.04 -18.72
CA LEU A 138 -10.75 6.68 -17.93
C LEU A 138 -10.16 5.36 -18.43
N ILE A 139 -8.87 5.39 -18.78
CA ILE A 139 -8.07 4.20 -19.02
C ILE A 139 -7.46 3.80 -17.68
N ILE A 140 -7.99 2.75 -17.07
CA ILE A 140 -7.55 2.30 -15.75
C ILE A 140 -6.35 1.35 -15.88
N PRO A 141 -5.21 1.63 -15.22
CA PRO A 141 -4.15 0.64 -15.12
C PRO A 141 -4.62 -0.58 -14.31
N PRO A 142 -4.01 -1.76 -14.53
CA PRO A 142 -4.30 -2.94 -13.72
C PRO A 142 -3.94 -2.67 -12.25
N CYS A 143 -4.62 -3.37 -11.35
CA CYS A 143 -4.24 -3.37 -9.94
C CYS A 143 -2.99 -4.25 -9.78
N ILE A 144 -1.95 -3.72 -9.14
CA ILE A 144 -0.70 -4.46 -8.95
C ILE A 144 -0.64 -4.96 -7.51
N LEU A 145 -0.79 -6.26 -7.33
CA LEU A 145 -0.69 -6.94 -6.03
C LEU A 145 0.70 -7.54 -5.84
N GLY A 146 1.11 -7.75 -4.59
CA GLY A 146 2.43 -8.25 -4.23
C GLY A 146 3.37 -7.13 -3.79
N THR A 147 4.63 -7.18 -4.24
CA THR A 147 5.63 -6.17 -3.87
C THR A 147 5.26 -4.79 -4.40
N ALA A 148 5.20 -3.82 -3.48
CA ALA A 148 4.91 -2.42 -3.81
C ALA A 148 5.95 -1.86 -4.78
N ILE A 149 5.48 -1.16 -5.81
CA ILE A 149 6.34 -0.47 -6.76
C ILE A 149 6.74 0.88 -6.16
N PRO A 150 8.03 1.19 -5.96
CA PRO A 150 8.42 2.51 -5.49
C PRO A 150 8.04 3.56 -6.53
N TRP A 151 7.66 4.74 -6.05
CA TRP A 151 7.52 5.89 -6.94
C TRP A 151 8.90 6.27 -7.48
N VAL A 152 8.95 6.56 -8.77
CA VAL A 152 10.07 7.17 -9.50
C VAL A 152 9.50 8.09 -10.58
N GLU A 153 10.34 8.87 -11.24
CA GLU A 153 9.93 9.81 -12.29
C GLU A 153 9.19 9.11 -13.44
N PHE A 154 8.29 9.84 -14.11
CA PHE A 154 7.31 9.32 -15.07
C PHE A 154 7.87 8.27 -16.03
N ASP A 155 8.93 8.60 -16.78
CA ASP A 155 9.46 7.73 -17.83
C ASP A 155 10.11 6.46 -17.25
N LYS A 156 10.77 6.59 -16.08
CA LYS A 156 11.33 5.44 -15.36
C LYS A 156 10.23 4.54 -14.80
N LEU A 157 9.14 5.12 -14.30
CA LEU A 157 8.01 4.38 -13.77
C LEU A 157 7.31 3.62 -14.89
N LEU A 158 7.06 4.28 -16.03
CA LEU A 158 6.48 3.63 -17.21
C LEU A 158 7.33 2.46 -17.69
N ASN A 159 8.65 2.64 -17.81
CA ASN A 159 9.57 1.57 -18.17
C ASN A 159 9.56 0.41 -17.18
N ARG A 160 9.46 0.70 -15.87
CA ARG A 160 9.34 -0.34 -14.84
C ARG A 160 8.01 -1.08 -14.91
N LEU A 161 6.91 -0.40 -15.23
CA LEU A 161 5.60 -1.02 -15.34
C LEU A 161 5.51 -1.97 -16.55
N ARG A 162 6.30 -1.73 -17.61
CA ARG A 162 6.45 -2.67 -18.73
C ARG A 162 7.10 -4.00 -18.33
N THR A 163 7.93 -4.02 -17.28
CA THR A 163 8.66 -5.23 -16.86
C THR A 163 8.00 -6.00 -15.72
N ILE A 164 6.95 -5.45 -15.09
CA ILE A 164 6.28 -6.08 -13.94
C ILE A 164 5.17 -7.04 -14.36
N SER A 165 4.82 -7.10 -15.66
CA SER A 165 3.79 -8.03 -16.12
C SER A 165 4.26 -9.48 -15.99
N SER A 166 3.40 -10.34 -15.46
CA SER A 166 3.51 -11.80 -15.59
C SER A 166 3.28 -12.29 -17.02
N ILE A 167 2.85 -11.40 -17.93
CA ILE A 167 2.67 -11.67 -19.36
C ILE A 167 3.99 -12.19 -19.93
N GLY A 168 4.01 -13.45 -20.37
CA GLY A 168 5.22 -14.13 -20.87
C GLY A 168 5.91 -15.08 -19.88
N PHE A 169 5.37 -15.25 -18.66
CA PHE A 169 5.83 -16.25 -17.67
C PHE A 169 4.80 -17.37 -17.43
N ASP A 170 3.85 -17.55 -18.35
CA ASP A 170 2.71 -18.48 -18.21
C ASP A 170 3.18 -19.93 -17.98
N ASP A 171 4.33 -20.31 -18.57
CA ASP A 171 4.92 -21.65 -18.45
C ASP A 171 5.58 -21.95 -17.09
N CYS A 172 5.84 -20.92 -16.26
CA CYS A 172 6.46 -21.08 -14.93
C CYS A 172 5.53 -21.73 -13.88
N TYR A 173 4.24 -21.89 -14.19
CA TYR A 173 3.21 -22.40 -13.26
C TYR A 173 2.67 -23.79 -13.62
N SER A 174 3.30 -24.49 -14.57
CA SER A 174 2.90 -25.85 -14.95
C SER A 174 3.37 -26.87 -13.90
N GLU A 175 2.43 -27.50 -13.18
CA GLU A 175 2.73 -28.62 -12.28
C GLU A 175 2.89 -29.96 -13.03
N ASP A 176 2.74 -29.98 -14.36
CA ASP A 176 2.55 -31.21 -15.16
C ASP A 176 3.80 -31.73 -15.89
N THR A 177 5.00 -31.27 -15.55
CA THR A 177 6.21 -31.88 -16.15
C THR A 177 7.19 -32.35 -15.08
N GLU A 178 7.38 -33.67 -15.04
CA GLU A 178 8.51 -34.40 -14.43
C GLU A 178 9.89 -33.97 -14.97
N GLN A 179 9.96 -32.90 -15.77
CA GLN A 179 11.17 -32.23 -16.20
C GLN A 179 11.30 -30.90 -15.45
N MET A 180 11.82 -30.99 -14.22
CA MET A 180 12.40 -29.86 -13.51
C MET A 180 13.61 -29.33 -14.30
N VAL A 181 13.34 -28.44 -15.24
CA VAL A 181 14.29 -27.39 -15.62
C VAL A 181 13.55 -26.10 -15.42
N SER A 182 13.53 -25.58 -14.18
CA SER A 182 13.15 -24.17 -13.95
C SER A 182 14.12 -23.34 -14.78
N PRO A 183 13.69 -22.66 -15.85
CA PRO A 183 14.56 -21.71 -16.53
C PRO A 183 14.98 -20.66 -15.50
N ARG A 184 16.23 -20.19 -15.56
CA ARG A 184 16.70 -19.06 -14.71
C ARG A 184 15.76 -17.84 -14.81
N GLU A 185 15.00 -17.75 -15.90
CA GLU A 185 13.96 -16.76 -16.17
C GLU A 185 12.84 -16.78 -15.11
N CYS A 186 12.36 -17.94 -14.65
CA CYS A 186 11.33 -18.02 -13.59
C CYS A 186 11.85 -17.60 -12.21
N SER A 187 13.17 -17.69 -11.95
CA SER A 187 13.78 -17.19 -10.71
C SER A 187 13.91 -15.67 -10.66
N SER A 188 13.76 -15.00 -11.81
CA SER A 188 13.80 -13.53 -11.94
C SER A 188 12.41 -12.88 -11.91
N GLN A 189 11.37 -13.67 -11.61
CA GLN A 189 10.00 -13.21 -11.69
C GLN A 189 9.75 -12.01 -10.74
N PRO A 190 9.14 -10.92 -11.23
CA PRO A 190 8.73 -9.84 -10.37
C PRO A 190 7.74 -10.36 -9.33
N HIS A 191 7.95 -10.00 -8.06
CA HIS A 191 7.07 -10.36 -6.93
C HIS A 191 5.68 -9.66 -6.97
N GLY A 192 5.25 -9.20 -8.14
CA GLY A 192 3.98 -8.52 -8.34
C GLY A 192 3.19 -9.11 -9.51
N THR A 193 1.87 -9.05 -9.44
CA THR A 193 0.97 -9.55 -10.48
C THR A 193 -0.11 -8.53 -10.82
N PHE A 194 -0.57 -8.54 -12.07
CA PHE A 194 -1.65 -7.70 -12.55
C PHE A 194 -2.98 -8.37 -12.26
N VAL A 195 -3.86 -7.63 -11.61
CA VAL A 195 -5.20 -8.06 -11.21
C VAL A 195 -6.22 -7.06 -11.72
N ASP A 196 -7.29 -7.57 -12.31
CA ASP A 196 -8.41 -6.72 -12.70
C ASP A 196 -9.11 -6.16 -11.46
N TRP A 197 -9.45 -4.87 -11.50
CA TRP A 197 -10.15 -4.22 -10.38
C TRP A 197 -11.48 -4.91 -10.03
N LYS A 198 -12.16 -5.51 -11.01
CA LYS A 198 -13.43 -6.24 -10.80
C LYS A 198 -13.29 -7.47 -9.89
N GLU A 199 -12.07 -8.00 -9.73
CA GLU A 199 -11.79 -9.15 -8.85
C GLU A 199 -11.79 -8.74 -7.37
N ILE A 200 -11.61 -7.43 -7.11
CA ILE A 200 -11.41 -6.86 -5.79
C ILE A 200 -12.61 -6.00 -5.38
N ILE A 201 -13.14 -5.17 -6.29
CA ILE A 201 -14.19 -4.18 -6.02
C ILE A 201 -15.32 -4.26 -7.05
N ASP A 202 -16.45 -3.62 -6.74
CA ASP A 202 -17.58 -3.50 -7.66
C ASP A 202 -17.32 -2.44 -8.74
N MET A 203 -16.83 -2.90 -9.89
CA MET A 203 -16.59 -2.04 -11.05
C MET A 203 -17.88 -1.64 -11.79
N ASP A 204 -18.99 -2.34 -11.59
CA ASP A 204 -20.23 -2.05 -12.30
C ASP A 204 -20.90 -0.79 -11.74
N GLU A 205 -20.85 -0.59 -10.42
CA GLU A 205 -21.25 0.69 -9.82
C GLU A 205 -20.41 1.88 -10.31
N ILE A 206 -19.11 1.66 -10.54
CA ILE A 206 -18.20 2.69 -11.09
C ILE A 206 -18.59 3.03 -12.54
N ARG A 207 -18.85 2.01 -13.37
CA ARG A 207 -19.20 2.16 -14.80
C ARG A 207 -20.50 2.92 -15.03
N LYS A 208 -21.43 2.92 -14.07
CA LYS A 208 -22.65 3.75 -14.12
C LYS A 208 -22.36 5.25 -14.16
N SER A 209 -21.20 5.69 -13.66
CA SER A 209 -20.88 7.11 -13.49
C SER A 209 -19.84 7.63 -14.47
N VAL A 210 -18.89 6.80 -14.89
CA VAL A 210 -17.76 7.16 -15.77
C VAL A 210 -17.48 5.99 -16.72
N ASN A 211 -17.24 6.30 -18.00
CA ASN A 211 -16.77 5.33 -18.97
C ASN A 211 -15.35 4.90 -18.63
N VAL A 212 -15.11 3.60 -18.58
CA VAL A 212 -13.81 3.02 -18.18
C VAL A 212 -13.36 1.99 -19.21
N ILE A 213 -12.07 2.03 -19.54
CA ILE A 213 -11.38 1.02 -20.36
C ILE A 213 -10.24 0.44 -19.51
N GLU A 214 -10.15 -0.89 -19.44
CA GLU A 214 -9.06 -1.58 -18.74
C GLU A 214 -7.77 -1.55 -19.57
N ARG A 215 -6.67 -1.07 -18.98
CA ARG A 215 -5.34 -1.10 -19.58
C ARG A 215 -4.75 -2.50 -19.43
N LYS A 216 -4.56 -3.20 -20.55
CA LYS A 216 -4.00 -4.57 -20.55
C LYS A 216 -2.48 -4.62 -20.71
N SER A 217 -1.86 -3.52 -21.13
CA SER A 217 -0.42 -3.44 -21.32
C SER A 217 0.12 -2.02 -21.12
N PHE A 218 1.36 -1.90 -20.67
CA PHE A 218 2.10 -0.64 -20.58
C PHE A 218 2.97 -0.36 -21.81
N GLU A 219 2.92 -1.24 -22.82
CA GLU A 219 3.49 -0.97 -24.14
C GLU A 219 2.79 0.22 -24.80
N GLU A 220 3.58 1.10 -25.42
CA GLU A 220 3.08 2.30 -26.09
C GLU A 220 2.17 1.95 -27.27
N ASP A 221 2.58 0.99 -28.08
CA ASP A 221 1.82 0.53 -29.24
C ASP A 221 0.43 0.02 -28.85
N TRP A 222 0.31 -0.64 -27.70
CA TRP A 222 -0.99 -1.10 -27.21
C TRP A 222 -1.94 0.08 -26.99
N LEU A 223 -1.46 1.12 -26.30
CA LEU A 223 -2.26 2.30 -25.99
C LEU A 223 -2.62 3.07 -27.26
N PHE A 224 -1.67 3.25 -28.17
CA PHE A 224 -1.90 4.00 -29.41
C PHE A 224 -2.83 3.26 -30.37
N ASN A 225 -2.71 1.94 -30.45
CA ASN A 225 -3.56 1.10 -31.30
C ASN A 225 -5.00 1.09 -30.80
N ILE A 226 -5.23 0.91 -29.48
CA ILE A 226 -6.60 0.94 -28.92
C ILE A 226 -7.25 2.31 -29.09
N LEU A 227 -6.49 3.39 -28.98
CA LEU A 227 -7.02 4.75 -29.10
C LEU A 227 -7.05 5.26 -30.54
N GLY A 228 -6.51 4.51 -31.51
CA GLY A 228 -6.37 4.95 -32.90
C GLY A 228 -5.49 6.20 -33.07
N ILE A 229 -4.51 6.41 -32.17
CA ILE A 229 -3.59 7.55 -32.21
C ILE A 229 -2.44 7.20 -33.14
N LYS A 230 -2.43 7.78 -34.35
CA LYS A 230 -1.36 7.56 -35.34
C LYS A 230 -0.14 8.46 -35.13
N ASN A 231 -0.36 9.70 -34.68
CA ASN A 231 0.69 10.70 -34.42
C ASN A 231 0.55 11.20 -32.97
N PRO A 232 1.42 10.77 -32.04
CA PRO A 232 1.25 11.04 -30.61
C PRO A 232 1.59 12.49 -30.20
N ALA A 233 2.53 13.15 -30.87
CA ALA A 233 3.10 14.44 -30.46
C ALA A 233 2.05 15.55 -30.25
N ASP A 234 0.98 15.57 -31.05
CA ASP A 234 -0.07 16.60 -30.99
C ASP A 234 -1.35 16.13 -30.28
N LYS A 235 -1.41 14.85 -29.89
CA LYS A 235 -2.64 14.23 -29.34
C LYS A 235 -2.54 13.84 -27.88
N ILE A 236 -1.34 13.83 -27.31
CA ILE A 236 -1.08 13.36 -25.95
C ILE A 236 -0.51 14.49 -25.12
N GLN A 237 -1.18 14.81 -24.01
CA GLN A 237 -0.68 15.73 -23.00
C GLN A 237 -0.21 14.91 -21.79
N GLN A 238 1.09 14.88 -21.53
CA GLN A 238 1.66 14.17 -20.39
C GLN A 238 2.00 15.15 -19.26
N ILE A 239 1.61 14.80 -18.03
CA ILE A 239 1.96 15.51 -16.81
C ILE A 239 3.02 14.68 -16.07
N LYS A 240 4.28 15.01 -16.33
CA LYS A 240 5.44 14.33 -15.77
C LYS A 240 5.91 15.06 -14.52
N GLU A 241 5.64 14.47 -13.36
CA GLU A 241 6.08 15.02 -12.08
C GLU A 241 7.57 14.71 -11.83
N GLU A 242 8.33 15.73 -11.39
CA GLU A 242 9.74 15.63 -10.99
C GLU A 242 9.89 15.00 -9.60
N ASN A 243 8.89 15.19 -8.73
CA ASN A 243 8.81 14.55 -7.43
C ASN A 243 7.37 14.16 -7.10
N ILE A 244 7.20 13.20 -6.19
CA ILE A 244 5.87 12.66 -5.85
C ILE A 244 4.89 13.71 -5.33
N TYR A 245 5.31 14.87 -4.83
CA TYR A 245 4.41 15.91 -4.29
C TYR A 245 4.43 17.20 -5.11
N GLN A 246 4.85 17.18 -6.38
CA GLN A 246 4.95 18.41 -7.16
C GLN A 246 3.59 19.10 -7.37
N TYR A 247 2.54 18.35 -7.73
CA TYR A 247 1.24 18.93 -8.06
C TYR A 247 0.11 18.50 -7.12
N LYS A 248 -0.60 19.51 -6.60
CA LYS A 248 -1.93 19.37 -6.00
C LYS A 248 -3.01 19.80 -7.00
N PHE A 249 -3.96 18.93 -7.30
CA PHE A 249 -5.02 19.22 -8.27
C PHE A 249 -6.21 19.90 -7.58
N LEU A 250 -6.56 21.11 -8.04
CA LEU A 250 -7.66 21.90 -7.50
C LEU A 250 -8.88 21.76 -8.41
N ILE A 251 -9.98 21.27 -7.85
CA ILE A 251 -11.26 21.20 -8.53
C ILE A 251 -12.16 22.26 -7.90
N ARG A 252 -12.38 23.37 -8.62
CA ARG A 252 -13.22 24.48 -8.18
C ARG A 252 -13.96 25.06 -9.38
N PRO A 253 -15.27 25.36 -9.26
CA PRO A 253 -16.01 25.91 -10.39
C PRO A 253 -15.40 27.25 -10.84
N GLY A 254 -15.40 27.48 -12.16
CA GLY A 254 -14.96 28.74 -12.74
C GLY A 254 -15.79 29.91 -12.18
N ARG A 255 -15.14 30.92 -11.62
CA ARG A 255 -15.84 32.10 -11.08
C ARG A 255 -16.41 32.93 -12.23
N LYS A 256 -17.74 33.11 -12.27
CA LYS A 256 -18.32 34.23 -13.02
C LYS A 256 -17.86 35.52 -12.32
N LYS A 257 -17.19 36.43 -13.05
CA LYS A 257 -16.73 37.74 -12.56
C LYS A 257 -17.93 38.61 -12.17
N ALA A 258 -18.54 38.39 -11.01
CA ALA A 258 -19.55 39.28 -10.46
C ALA A 258 -18.87 40.35 -9.60
N GLY A 259 -18.20 41.31 -10.25
CA GLY A 259 -17.89 42.67 -9.77
C GLY A 259 -17.14 42.89 -8.43
N LYS A 260 -16.96 41.87 -7.58
CA LYS A 260 -16.27 41.98 -6.29
C LYS A 260 -14.96 41.20 -6.35
N LYS A 261 -13.85 41.87 -6.03
CA LYS A 261 -12.57 41.23 -5.69
C LYS A 261 -12.81 40.35 -4.47
N VAL A 262 -13.16 39.09 -4.69
CA VAL A 262 -13.14 38.07 -3.64
C VAL A 262 -11.67 37.82 -3.35
N VAL A 263 -11.22 38.21 -2.15
CA VAL A 263 -9.90 37.87 -1.62
C VAL A 263 -9.73 36.36 -1.78
N GLU A 264 -8.75 35.94 -2.58
CA GLU A 264 -8.48 34.53 -2.73
C GLU A 264 -7.96 34.01 -1.40
N GLN A 265 -8.71 33.10 -0.77
CA GLN A 265 -8.13 32.29 0.29
C GLN A 265 -6.94 31.55 -0.32
N LYS A 266 -5.76 31.81 0.22
CA LYS A 266 -4.52 31.14 -0.15
C LYS A 266 -4.77 29.64 -0.11
N VAL A 267 -4.53 28.96 -1.23
CA VAL A 267 -4.68 27.50 -1.30
C VAL A 267 -3.65 26.89 -0.35
N GLU A 268 -4.12 26.14 0.63
CA GLU A 268 -3.26 25.36 1.52
C GLU A 268 -2.63 24.23 0.72
N LEU A 269 -1.36 24.38 0.35
CA LEU A 269 -0.64 23.38 -0.43
C LEU A 269 -0.32 22.16 0.43
N GLY A 270 0.04 22.34 1.70
CA GLY A 270 0.53 21.27 2.56
C GLY A 270 1.90 20.80 2.08
N LYS A 271 2.07 19.49 1.87
CA LYS A 271 3.32 18.88 1.38
C LYS A 271 3.63 19.09 -0.11
N PHE A 272 2.82 19.86 -0.82
CA PHE A 272 2.89 19.97 -2.28
C PHE A 272 3.61 21.24 -2.71
N ASP A 273 4.40 21.16 -3.78
CA ASP A 273 5.19 22.31 -4.26
C ASP A 273 4.33 23.35 -4.96
N SER A 274 3.34 22.89 -5.72
CA SER A 274 2.48 23.75 -6.52
C SER A 274 1.08 23.16 -6.71
N SER A 275 0.18 23.96 -7.30
CA SER A 275 -1.19 23.55 -7.56
C SER A 275 -1.58 23.73 -9.02
N VAL A 276 -2.35 22.77 -9.56
CA VAL A 276 -2.91 22.80 -10.90
C VAL A 276 -4.43 22.95 -10.80
N ASP A 277 -4.98 24.04 -11.35
CA ASP A 277 -6.43 24.20 -11.48
C ASP A 277 -6.95 23.29 -12.61
N VAL A 278 -7.76 22.31 -12.26
CA VAL A 278 -8.16 21.21 -13.16
C VAL A 278 -8.97 21.72 -14.35
N TYR A 279 -9.96 22.61 -14.12
CA TYR A 279 -10.79 23.12 -15.21
C TYR A 279 -10.02 24.10 -16.09
N GLN A 280 -9.20 24.98 -15.49
CA GLN A 280 -8.41 25.94 -16.27
C GLN A 280 -7.35 25.23 -17.14
N HIS A 281 -6.67 24.22 -16.57
CA HIS A 281 -5.54 23.59 -17.25
C HIS A 281 -5.97 22.48 -18.21
N PHE A 282 -7.00 21.69 -17.88
CA PHE A 282 -7.42 20.54 -18.70
C PHE A 282 -8.78 20.69 -19.38
N GLY A 283 -9.65 21.59 -18.90
CA GLY A 283 -11.03 21.70 -19.37
C GLY A 283 -11.14 22.04 -20.86
N ASN A 284 -10.22 22.85 -21.38
CA ASN A 284 -10.16 23.24 -22.79
C ASN A 284 -9.07 22.48 -23.58
N SER A 285 -8.47 21.44 -23.01
CA SER A 285 -7.42 20.69 -23.70
C SER A 285 -8.01 19.86 -24.84
N ASP A 286 -7.50 20.06 -26.06
CA ASP A 286 -7.84 19.26 -27.24
C ASP A 286 -7.05 17.95 -27.34
N ALA A 287 -6.18 17.67 -26.36
CA ALA A 287 -5.48 16.41 -26.27
C ALA A 287 -6.49 15.25 -26.24
N SER A 288 -6.29 14.29 -27.15
CA SER A 288 -7.07 13.06 -27.20
C SER A 288 -6.83 12.23 -25.95
N LEU A 289 -5.61 12.26 -25.40
CA LEU A 289 -5.23 11.58 -24.17
C LEU A 289 -4.49 12.54 -23.24
N ILE A 290 -4.91 12.58 -21.97
CA ILE A 290 -4.13 13.16 -20.87
C ILE A 290 -3.55 12.01 -20.06
N GLU A 291 -2.24 11.96 -19.90
CA GLU A 291 -1.56 10.99 -19.02
C GLU A 291 -0.93 11.69 -17.84
N ILE A 292 -1.35 11.33 -16.63
CA ILE A 292 -0.80 11.90 -15.39
C ILE A 292 0.14 10.88 -14.76
N GLY A 293 1.33 11.33 -14.32
CA GLY A 293 2.29 10.46 -13.63
C GLY A 293 1.70 9.80 -12.39
N SER A 294 1.61 10.53 -11.27
CA SER A 294 1.05 10.04 -10.03
C SER A 294 -0.27 10.73 -9.68
N LEU A 295 -1.29 9.93 -9.40
CA LEU A 295 -2.51 10.40 -8.74
C LEU A 295 -2.60 9.91 -7.29
N PHE A 296 -1.51 9.40 -6.72
CA PHE A 296 -1.48 8.93 -5.34
C PHE A 296 -1.61 10.09 -4.34
N GLY A 297 -2.32 9.86 -3.24
CA GLY A 297 -2.35 10.72 -2.06
C GLY A 297 -3.75 11.22 -1.73
N THR A 298 -4.14 11.10 -0.46
CA THR A 298 -5.48 11.47 0.02
C THR A 298 -5.77 12.96 -0.15
N SER A 299 -4.76 13.82 -0.03
CA SER A 299 -4.84 15.27 -0.22
C SER A 299 -4.41 15.75 -1.61
N ARG A 300 -4.18 14.83 -2.57
CA ARG A 300 -3.78 15.13 -3.96
C ARG A 300 -4.83 15.96 -4.68
N LEU A 301 -6.10 15.65 -4.47
CA LEU A 301 -7.22 16.42 -4.99
C LEU A 301 -7.77 17.30 -3.87
N LYS A 302 -7.92 18.59 -4.15
CA LYS A 302 -8.68 19.52 -3.31
C LYS A 302 -9.95 19.93 -4.03
N ILE A 303 -11.08 19.48 -3.52
CA ILE A 303 -12.40 19.81 -4.06
C ILE A 303 -12.96 21.00 -3.30
N SER A 304 -13.11 22.14 -3.98
CA SER A 304 -13.56 23.40 -3.39
C SER A 304 -14.87 23.82 -4.04
N ASN A 305 -15.98 23.69 -3.30
CA ASN A 305 -17.31 24.13 -3.76
C ASN A 305 -17.79 23.53 -5.08
N ASP A 306 -17.34 22.32 -5.41
CA ASP A 306 -17.78 21.60 -6.60
C ASP A 306 -18.67 20.39 -6.20
N PRO A 307 -20.00 20.48 -6.36
CA PRO A 307 -20.91 19.41 -5.95
C PRO A 307 -20.78 18.14 -6.80
N LEU A 308 -20.49 18.27 -8.10
CA LEU A 308 -20.30 17.15 -9.01
C LEU A 308 -19.10 16.33 -8.57
N ALA A 309 -17.96 16.98 -8.34
CA ALA A 309 -16.73 16.34 -7.91
C ALA A 309 -16.88 15.67 -6.55
N ARG A 310 -17.53 16.33 -5.59
CA ARG A 310 -17.79 15.74 -4.26
C ARG A 310 -18.64 14.49 -4.37
N GLN A 311 -19.82 14.59 -5.00
CA GLN A 311 -20.73 13.46 -5.15
C GLN A 311 -20.08 12.29 -5.88
N ALA A 312 -19.33 12.58 -6.94
CA ALA A 312 -18.59 11.57 -7.69
C ALA A 312 -17.56 10.86 -6.79
N ARG A 313 -16.72 11.62 -6.07
CA ARG A 313 -15.73 11.04 -5.15
C ARG A 313 -16.40 10.20 -4.07
N SER A 314 -17.49 10.68 -3.46
CA SER A 314 -18.28 9.91 -2.49
C SER A 314 -18.77 8.58 -3.06
N GLY A 315 -19.32 8.62 -4.28
CA GLY A 315 -19.83 7.46 -4.99
C GLY A 315 -18.74 6.43 -5.28
N PHE A 316 -17.61 6.87 -5.84
CA PHE A 316 -16.48 5.99 -6.14
C PHE A 316 -15.87 5.38 -4.87
N ARG A 317 -15.70 6.16 -3.81
CA ARG A 317 -15.22 5.64 -2.52
C ARG A 317 -16.10 4.52 -1.97
N ARG A 318 -17.42 4.65 -2.10
CA ARG A 318 -18.38 3.63 -1.67
C ARG A 318 -18.31 2.38 -2.56
N ALA A 319 -18.18 2.55 -3.87
CA ALA A 319 -18.06 1.43 -4.82
C ALA A 319 -16.76 0.63 -4.65
N MET A 320 -15.74 1.20 -4.01
CA MET A 320 -14.46 0.53 -3.74
C MET A 320 -14.48 -0.43 -2.54
N VAL A 321 -15.63 -0.65 -1.89
CA VAL A 321 -15.77 -1.71 -0.88
C VAL A 321 -15.46 -3.07 -1.52
N PHE A 322 -14.71 -3.92 -0.81
CA PHE A 322 -14.29 -5.20 -1.37
C PHE A 322 -15.47 -6.11 -1.67
N ASN A 323 -15.52 -6.63 -2.90
CA ASN A 323 -16.66 -7.38 -3.46
C ASN A 323 -16.31 -8.80 -3.92
N ASN A 324 -15.14 -9.32 -3.53
CA ASN A 324 -14.78 -10.70 -3.86
C ASN A 324 -15.66 -11.72 -3.07
N PRO A 325 -16.38 -12.65 -3.72
CA PRO A 325 -17.30 -13.57 -3.04
C PRO A 325 -16.66 -14.45 -1.97
N VAL A 326 -15.44 -14.93 -2.23
CA VAL A 326 -14.68 -15.79 -1.29
C VAL A 326 -14.30 -14.99 -0.06
N LEU A 327 -13.74 -13.78 -0.23
CA LEU A 327 -13.38 -12.89 0.88
C LEU A 327 -14.60 -12.45 1.69
N LEU A 328 -15.74 -12.21 1.03
CA LEU A 328 -17.00 -11.89 1.71
C LEU A 328 -17.47 -13.06 2.58
N LYS A 329 -17.42 -14.30 2.07
CA LYS A 329 -17.80 -15.50 2.81
C LYS A 329 -16.85 -15.74 4.00
N LEU A 330 -15.53 -15.68 3.77
CA LEU A 330 -14.53 -15.86 4.82
C LEU A 330 -14.63 -14.79 5.91
N SER A 331 -14.70 -13.51 5.54
CA SER A 331 -14.79 -12.41 6.51
C SER A 331 -16.03 -12.51 7.40
N ARG A 332 -17.18 -12.92 6.84
CA ARG A 332 -18.41 -13.17 7.62
C ARG A 332 -18.26 -14.38 8.55
N ARG A 333 -17.67 -15.48 8.08
CA ARG A 333 -17.41 -16.68 8.89
C ARG A 333 -16.52 -16.33 10.09
N ILE A 334 -15.38 -15.68 9.84
CA ILE A 334 -14.43 -15.30 10.90
C ILE A 334 -15.09 -14.33 11.88
N ALA A 335 -15.76 -13.29 11.39
CA ALA A 335 -16.47 -12.34 12.24
C ALA A 335 -17.52 -13.05 13.11
N SER A 336 -18.26 -14.03 12.58
CA SER A 336 -19.25 -14.79 13.35
C SER A 336 -18.64 -15.66 14.45
N GLN A 337 -17.43 -16.20 14.24
CA GLN A 337 -16.70 -16.97 15.24
C GLN A 337 -16.14 -16.07 16.37
N LEU A 338 -15.79 -14.84 16.04
CA LEU A 338 -15.33 -13.83 17.00
C LEU A 338 -16.49 -13.15 17.75
N PHE A 339 -17.67 -13.09 17.16
CA PHE A 339 -18.79 -12.32 17.70
C PHE A 339 -19.39 -12.96 18.94
N HIS A 340 -19.35 -12.24 20.07
CA HIS A 340 -19.98 -12.64 21.33
C HIS A 340 -21.15 -11.70 21.65
N PRO A 341 -22.42 -12.07 21.42
CA PRO A 341 -23.55 -11.21 21.73
C PRO A 341 -23.64 -10.88 23.24
N PRO A 342 -24.07 -9.66 23.63
CA PRO A 342 -24.35 -8.49 22.78
C PRO A 342 -23.10 -7.64 22.49
N ILE A 343 -21.95 -7.99 23.06
CA ILE A 343 -20.74 -7.14 23.07
C ILE A 343 -19.95 -7.18 21.76
N GLY A 344 -20.06 -8.22 20.94
CA GLY A 344 -19.23 -8.43 19.74
C GLY A 344 -17.73 -8.47 20.05
N TYR A 345 -16.89 -8.04 19.11
CA TYR A 345 -15.42 -8.06 19.25
C TYR A 345 -14.78 -6.71 18.88
N LEU A 346 -13.53 -6.53 19.29
CA LEU A 346 -12.69 -5.37 19.00
C LEU A 346 -11.83 -5.65 17.76
N GLY A 347 -11.71 -4.67 16.86
CA GLY A 347 -10.81 -4.73 15.71
C GLY A 347 -9.67 -3.74 15.92
N VAL A 348 -8.44 -4.20 15.72
CA VAL A 348 -7.26 -3.35 15.76
C VAL A 348 -6.43 -3.60 14.51
N HIS A 349 -5.90 -2.54 13.92
CA HIS A 349 -4.86 -2.65 12.91
C HIS A 349 -3.57 -1.97 13.40
N VAL A 350 -2.49 -2.73 13.50
CA VAL A 350 -1.17 -2.20 13.89
C VAL A 350 -0.12 -2.51 12.83
N ARG A 351 0.44 -1.46 12.25
CA ARG A 351 1.53 -1.52 11.29
C ARG A 351 2.89 -1.39 11.99
N VAL A 352 3.76 -2.37 11.80
CA VAL A 352 5.11 -2.48 12.40
C VAL A 352 6.16 -3.05 11.42
N GLY A 353 5.76 -3.43 10.20
CA GLY A 353 6.60 -4.21 9.28
C GLY A 353 7.63 -3.41 8.49
N ASP A 354 7.34 -2.17 8.09
CA ASP A 354 8.28 -1.35 7.32
C ASP A 354 9.11 -0.38 8.17
N ASN A 355 10.21 0.11 7.62
CA ASN A 355 11.19 0.94 8.33
C ASN A 355 10.62 2.21 8.99
N LEU A 356 9.62 2.86 8.38
CA LEU A 356 9.05 4.11 8.93
C LEU A 356 8.12 3.79 10.11
N PHE A 357 7.23 2.80 9.96
CA PHE A 357 6.32 2.43 11.03
C PHE A 357 7.04 1.66 12.14
N ARG A 358 8.07 0.88 11.80
CA ARG A 358 8.91 0.14 12.75
C ARG A 358 9.68 1.08 13.68
N SER A 359 10.19 2.21 13.21
CA SER A 359 10.87 3.18 14.07
C SER A 359 9.94 3.84 15.10
N HIS A 360 8.63 3.87 14.83
CA HIS A 360 7.60 4.45 15.69
C HIS A 360 6.63 3.39 16.26
N ALA A 361 6.99 2.10 16.24
CA ALA A 361 6.09 1.01 16.57
C ALA A 361 5.55 1.12 18.01
N THR A 362 6.42 1.41 18.98
CA THR A 362 6.04 1.56 20.40
C THR A 362 5.06 2.72 20.61
N GLU A 363 5.33 3.87 20.00
CA GLU A 363 4.46 5.06 20.09
C GLU A 363 3.10 4.80 19.42
N THR A 364 3.13 4.14 18.25
CA THR A 364 1.93 3.74 17.51
C THR A 364 1.06 2.80 18.34
N VAL A 365 1.65 1.76 18.93
CA VAL A 365 0.93 0.81 19.78
C VAL A 365 0.35 1.50 21.01
N SER A 366 1.13 2.36 21.67
CA SER A 366 0.66 3.14 22.83
C SER A 366 -0.56 4.00 22.48
N THR A 367 -0.51 4.68 21.33
CA THR A 367 -1.63 5.50 20.83
C THR A 367 -2.87 4.67 20.56
N ILE A 368 -2.72 3.53 19.88
CA ILE A 368 -3.82 2.62 19.55
C ILE A 368 -4.46 2.04 20.81
N ILE A 369 -3.65 1.56 21.75
CA ILE A 369 -4.14 0.98 23.01
C ILE A 369 -4.83 2.04 23.85
N SER A 370 -4.23 3.24 23.95
CA SER A 370 -4.84 4.34 24.68
C SER A 370 -6.24 4.62 24.16
N LYS A 371 -6.39 4.82 22.83
CA LYS A 371 -7.67 5.02 22.18
C LYS A 371 -8.64 3.86 22.37
N LEU A 372 -8.16 2.62 22.26
CA LEU A 372 -8.99 1.43 22.49
C LEU A 372 -9.55 1.41 23.93
N LEU A 373 -8.74 1.72 24.93
CA LEU A 373 -9.14 1.73 26.34
C LEU A 373 -10.07 2.88 26.66
N THR A 374 -9.70 4.11 26.30
CA THR A 374 -10.45 5.31 26.67
C THR A 374 -11.74 5.45 25.86
N ASP A 375 -11.67 5.27 24.54
CA ASP A 375 -12.75 5.64 23.65
C ASP A 375 -13.74 4.49 23.46
N HIS A 376 -13.26 3.24 23.46
CA HIS A 376 -14.09 2.08 23.15
C HIS A 376 -14.44 1.24 24.37
N LEU A 377 -13.48 0.99 25.28
CA LEU A 377 -13.75 0.22 26.50
C LEU A 377 -14.17 1.07 27.69
N LYS A 378 -13.99 2.39 27.62
CA LYS A 378 -14.28 3.33 28.72
C LYS A 378 -13.58 2.89 30.01
N LEU A 379 -12.28 2.64 29.91
CA LEU A 379 -11.40 2.26 31.01
C LEU A 379 -10.29 3.30 31.21
N PRO A 380 -9.83 3.54 32.45
CA PRO A 380 -8.65 4.34 32.69
C PRO A 380 -7.39 3.59 32.22
N LEU A 381 -6.36 4.33 31.79
CA LEU A 381 -5.10 3.74 31.32
C LEU A 381 -4.39 2.93 32.41
N SER A 382 -4.62 3.23 33.69
CA SER A 382 -4.07 2.45 34.81
C SER A 382 -4.54 0.99 34.81
N SER A 383 -5.73 0.70 34.28
CA SER A 383 -6.23 -0.68 34.15
C SER A 383 -5.39 -1.53 33.19
N LEU A 384 -4.65 -0.92 32.25
CA LEU A 384 -3.74 -1.62 31.36
C LEU A 384 -2.59 -2.28 32.13
N GLN A 385 -1.96 -1.52 33.01
CA GLN A 385 -0.82 -1.99 33.80
C GLN A 385 -1.24 -3.13 34.72
N GLU A 386 -2.43 -3.01 35.34
CA GLU A 386 -2.98 -4.08 36.16
C GLU A 386 -3.31 -5.33 35.34
N ALA A 387 -3.93 -5.18 34.16
CA ALA A 387 -4.23 -6.31 33.28
C ALA A 387 -2.94 -7.07 32.88
N ILE A 388 -1.89 -6.34 32.53
CA ILE A 388 -0.58 -6.93 32.19
C ILE A 388 0.02 -7.66 33.38
N LEU A 389 0.01 -7.04 34.57
CA LEU A 389 0.55 -7.64 35.78
C LEU A 389 -0.21 -8.93 36.16
N GLU A 390 -1.53 -8.90 36.12
CA GLU A 390 -2.37 -10.08 36.38
C GLU A 390 -2.11 -11.20 35.37
N SER A 391 -1.95 -10.84 34.10
CA SER A 391 -1.62 -11.77 33.02
C SER A 391 -0.27 -12.47 33.26
N ASP A 392 0.76 -11.72 33.65
CA ASP A 392 2.09 -12.26 33.97
C ASP A 392 2.08 -13.15 35.24
N LEU A 393 1.23 -12.83 36.23
CA LEU A 393 1.04 -13.67 37.42
C LEU A 393 0.32 -14.99 37.10
N GLN A 394 -0.68 -14.95 36.21
CA GLN A 394 -1.39 -16.16 35.77
C GLN A 394 -0.48 -17.09 34.96
N ASP A 395 0.38 -16.54 34.10
CA ASP A 395 1.30 -17.32 33.28
C ASP A 395 2.32 -18.10 34.14
N ARG A 396 2.82 -17.48 35.23
CA ARG A 396 3.69 -18.16 36.21
C ARG A 396 3.01 -19.29 36.97
N ARG A 397 1.68 -19.30 37.05
CA ARG A 397 0.90 -20.33 37.77
C ARG A 397 0.50 -21.50 36.87
N ARG A 398 0.68 -21.40 35.54
CA ARG A 398 0.34 -22.48 34.61
C ARG A 398 1.31 -23.64 34.76
N GLN A 399 0.78 -24.82 35.05
CA GLN A 399 1.43 -26.09 34.72
C GLN A 399 1.07 -26.46 33.26
N PRO A 400 1.94 -27.16 32.52
CA PRO A 400 1.63 -27.61 31.18
C PRO A 400 0.56 -28.71 31.23
N GLU A 401 -0.70 -28.34 31.04
CA GLU A 401 -1.78 -29.31 30.82
C GLU A 401 -1.84 -29.71 29.34
N LEU A 402 -1.92 -31.02 29.10
CA LEU A 402 -2.20 -31.59 27.78
C LEU A 402 -3.59 -31.15 27.33
N ILE A 403 -3.63 -30.34 26.26
CA ILE A 403 -4.88 -29.85 25.68
C ILE A 403 -5.58 -31.00 24.96
N SER A 404 -6.69 -31.47 25.53
CA SER A 404 -7.66 -32.33 24.85
C SER A 404 -8.36 -31.52 23.76
N SER A 405 -8.20 -31.95 22.51
CA SER A 405 -8.91 -31.36 21.36
C SER A 405 -10.33 -31.88 21.29
N ASP A 406 -11.30 -31.13 21.82
CA ASP A 406 -12.66 -31.23 21.29
C ASP A 406 -13.42 -29.89 21.38
N ARG A 407 -14.07 -29.56 20.25
CA ARG A 407 -15.22 -28.66 20.02
C ARG A 407 -15.03 -27.14 19.92
N LEU A 408 -15.18 -26.67 18.67
CA LEU A 408 -16.09 -25.61 18.18
C LEU A 408 -16.08 -24.20 18.80
N GLN A 409 -15.37 -23.96 19.90
CA GLN A 409 -15.32 -22.69 20.61
C GLN A 409 -13.88 -22.16 20.63
N MET A 410 -13.68 -20.97 20.09
CA MET A 410 -12.37 -20.32 20.05
C MET A 410 -11.83 -20.18 21.47
N THR A 411 -10.69 -20.82 21.75
CA THR A 411 -10.04 -20.77 23.07
C THR A 411 -9.13 -19.55 23.14
N CYS A 412 -9.19 -18.82 24.25
CA CYS A 412 -8.33 -17.66 24.46
C CYS A 412 -6.89 -18.10 24.74
N ARG A 413 -5.93 -17.36 24.18
CA ARG A 413 -4.48 -17.64 24.33
C ARG A 413 -4.04 -17.56 25.79
N ARG A 414 -4.66 -16.68 26.56
CA ARG A 414 -4.45 -16.55 28.01
C ARG A 414 -5.73 -16.79 28.81
N PRO A 415 -5.64 -17.09 30.11
CA PRO A 415 -6.82 -17.25 30.95
C PRO A 415 -7.58 -15.93 31.01
N LYS A 416 -8.91 -16.01 31.03
CA LYS A 416 -9.75 -14.83 31.17
C LYS A 416 -9.58 -14.22 32.57
N PHE A 417 -9.61 -12.91 32.66
CA PHE A 417 -9.65 -12.22 33.95
C PHE A 417 -10.96 -12.49 34.68
N THR A 418 -10.88 -12.61 36.01
CA THR A 418 -12.04 -12.78 36.89
C THR A 418 -12.37 -11.52 37.69
N LYS A 419 -11.40 -10.60 37.83
CA LYS A 419 -11.60 -9.33 38.54
C LYS A 419 -12.62 -8.44 37.79
N PRO A 420 -13.67 -7.92 38.46
CA PRO A 420 -14.76 -7.19 37.81
C PRO A 420 -14.33 -6.04 36.88
N HIS A 421 -13.35 -5.23 37.30
CA HIS A 421 -12.88 -4.08 36.52
C HIS A 421 -11.97 -4.46 35.34
N LEU A 422 -11.49 -5.70 35.28
CA LEU A 422 -10.70 -6.22 34.15
C LEU A 422 -11.52 -7.06 33.16
N LEU A 423 -12.79 -7.35 33.46
CA LEU A 423 -13.64 -8.20 32.62
C LEU A 423 -13.76 -7.69 31.18
N LYS A 424 -13.69 -6.38 30.96
CA LYS A 424 -13.74 -5.76 29.63
C LYS A 424 -12.55 -6.17 28.72
N PHE A 425 -11.40 -6.53 29.29
CA PHE A 425 -10.26 -7.05 28.53
C PHE A 425 -10.48 -8.47 28.00
N ASN A 426 -11.44 -9.22 28.55
CA ASN A 426 -11.78 -10.56 28.04
C ASN A 426 -12.56 -10.53 26.72
N ARG A 427 -12.95 -9.34 26.26
CA ARG A 427 -13.62 -9.18 24.96
C ARG A 427 -12.66 -9.62 23.85
N PRO A 428 -13.11 -10.43 22.87
CA PRO A 428 -12.26 -10.84 21.77
C PRO A 428 -11.67 -9.64 21.04
N LEU A 429 -10.39 -9.73 20.69
CA LEU A 429 -9.67 -8.72 19.93
C LEU A 429 -9.09 -9.36 18.69
N PHE A 430 -9.48 -8.88 17.51
CA PHE A 430 -8.85 -9.24 16.25
C PHE A 430 -7.73 -8.24 15.95
N LEU A 431 -6.51 -8.73 15.80
CA LEU A 431 -5.32 -7.93 15.53
C LEU A 431 -4.86 -8.15 14.08
N ALA A 432 -5.16 -7.19 13.20
CA ALA A 432 -4.59 -7.12 11.86
C ALA A 432 -3.20 -6.46 11.95
N THR A 433 -2.17 -7.09 11.38
CA THR A 433 -0.81 -6.54 11.40
C THR A 433 0.02 -7.06 10.24
N ASP A 434 1.01 -6.28 9.83
CA ASP A 434 2.02 -6.65 8.83
C ASP A 434 3.28 -7.28 9.44
N SER A 435 3.29 -7.56 10.76
CA SER A 435 4.37 -8.35 11.37
C SER A 435 4.33 -9.80 10.87
N PRO A 436 5.46 -10.37 10.39
CA PRO A 436 5.52 -11.77 9.99
C PRO A 436 5.42 -12.73 11.19
N LEU A 437 5.78 -12.26 12.40
CA LEU A 437 5.74 -13.04 13.63
C LEU A 437 5.13 -12.20 14.77
N PRO A 438 3.80 -11.93 14.74
CA PRO A 438 3.16 -10.98 15.66
C PRO A 438 3.32 -11.32 17.14
N GLU A 439 3.34 -12.61 17.48
CA GLU A 439 3.34 -13.08 18.87
C GLU A 439 4.66 -12.81 19.61
N VAL A 440 5.77 -12.73 18.88
CA VAL A 440 7.10 -12.44 19.43
C VAL A 440 7.56 -11.01 19.13
N GLU A 441 6.77 -10.24 18.40
CA GLU A 441 7.04 -8.84 18.10
C GLU A 441 6.91 -7.99 19.38
N PRO A 442 8.02 -7.41 19.91
CA PRO A 442 7.99 -6.70 21.18
C PRO A 442 6.98 -5.55 21.22
N ALA A 443 6.78 -4.85 20.09
CA ALA A 443 5.81 -3.77 20.01
C ALA A 443 4.38 -4.27 20.23
N LEU A 444 4.04 -5.49 19.79
CA LEU A 444 2.69 -6.05 19.85
C LEU A 444 2.41 -6.81 21.15
N ALA A 445 3.44 -7.11 21.94
CA ALA A 445 3.34 -7.89 23.18
C ALA A 445 2.25 -7.37 24.14
N THR A 446 2.05 -6.06 24.19
CA THR A 446 1.03 -5.43 25.03
C THR A 446 -0.39 -5.94 24.73
N PHE A 447 -0.74 -6.17 23.46
CA PHE A 447 -2.06 -6.71 23.11
C PHE A 447 -2.23 -8.13 23.64
N PHE A 448 -1.26 -9.01 23.37
CA PHE A 448 -1.31 -10.40 23.79
C PHE A 448 -1.30 -10.58 25.32
N LYS A 449 -0.65 -9.66 26.04
CA LYS A 449 -0.66 -9.66 27.52
C LYS A 449 -1.95 -9.12 28.08
N ALA A 450 -2.42 -7.97 27.59
CA ALA A 450 -3.56 -7.27 28.16
C ALA A 450 -4.91 -7.87 27.74
N PHE A 451 -5.01 -8.48 26.55
CA PHE A 451 -6.25 -9.04 26.01
C PHE A 451 -6.12 -10.55 25.85
N PRO A 452 -6.66 -11.35 26.80
CA PRO A 452 -6.47 -12.80 26.80
C PRO A 452 -6.95 -13.50 25.53
N CYS A 453 -7.99 -12.94 24.91
CA CYS A 453 -8.67 -13.46 23.72
C CYS A 453 -8.27 -12.65 22.48
N THR A 454 -6.96 -12.48 22.26
CA THR A 454 -6.41 -11.87 21.04
C THR A 454 -6.29 -12.92 19.94
N TYR A 455 -6.81 -12.62 18.76
CA TYR A 455 -6.82 -13.49 17.59
C TYR A 455 -6.15 -12.81 16.40
N LEU A 456 -5.39 -13.59 15.65
CA LEU A 456 -4.77 -13.26 14.36
C LEU A 456 -5.54 -13.96 13.25
N LEU A 457 -5.35 -13.52 12.00
CA LEU A 457 -6.02 -14.18 10.88
C LEU A 457 -5.62 -15.66 10.72
N ASN A 458 -4.38 -16.01 11.06
CA ASN A 458 -3.88 -17.39 11.03
C ASN A 458 -4.51 -18.31 12.09
N ASP A 459 -5.31 -17.79 13.02
CA ASP A 459 -6.07 -18.60 13.98
C ASP A 459 -7.33 -19.24 13.35
N PHE A 460 -7.61 -18.91 12.09
CA PHE A 460 -8.82 -19.33 11.40
C PHE A 460 -8.52 -20.24 10.22
N ASP A 461 -9.51 -21.06 9.85
CA ASP A 461 -9.47 -21.89 8.65
C ASP A 461 -9.63 -21.01 7.39
N LEU A 462 -8.52 -20.85 6.69
CA LEU A 462 -8.40 -20.07 5.45
C LEU A 462 -8.41 -20.95 4.19
N LEU A 463 -8.86 -22.22 4.25
CA LEU A 463 -8.82 -23.14 3.10
C LEU A 463 -9.53 -22.58 1.86
N LEU A 464 -10.63 -21.83 2.04
CA LEU A 464 -11.37 -21.21 0.94
C LEU A 464 -10.55 -20.18 0.16
N MET A 465 -9.44 -19.66 0.70
CA MET A 465 -8.55 -18.74 -0.05
C MET A 465 -8.00 -19.38 -1.33
N LYS A 466 -7.94 -20.72 -1.40
CA LYS A 466 -7.54 -21.48 -2.59
C LYS A 466 -8.58 -21.41 -3.72
N ASP A 467 -9.82 -21.06 -3.40
CA ASP A 467 -10.92 -20.95 -4.37
C ASP A 467 -10.93 -19.59 -5.09
N ILE A 468 -10.00 -18.68 -4.74
CA ILE A 468 -9.88 -17.40 -5.43
C ILE A 468 -9.21 -17.63 -6.79
N THR A 469 -9.96 -17.34 -7.86
CA THR A 469 -9.51 -17.43 -9.25
C THR A 469 -9.62 -16.07 -9.94
N LEU A 470 -8.68 -15.73 -10.82
CA LEU A 470 -8.74 -14.50 -11.63
C LEU A 470 -9.44 -14.77 -12.96
N SER A 471 -10.29 -13.83 -13.42
CA SER A 471 -11.06 -14.00 -14.66
C SER A 471 -10.22 -13.96 -15.96
N GLN A 472 -8.96 -13.52 -15.90
CA GLN A 472 -8.13 -13.35 -17.10
C GLN A 472 -7.44 -14.63 -17.58
N ASP A 473 -7.40 -15.68 -16.76
CA ASP A 473 -6.92 -17.00 -17.18
C ASP A 473 -8.04 -17.81 -17.82
N ARG A 474 -8.39 -17.48 -19.06
CA ARG A 474 -9.13 -18.41 -19.93
C ARG A 474 -8.32 -19.66 -20.29
N GLN A 475 -7.05 -19.74 -19.87
CA GLN A 475 -6.28 -20.97 -19.88
C GLN A 475 -5.53 -21.15 -18.55
N VAL A 476 -6.03 -22.12 -17.78
CA VAL A 476 -5.27 -23.00 -16.87
C VAL A 476 -4.87 -22.44 -15.49
N ARG A 477 -5.56 -23.00 -14.48
CA ARG A 477 -5.21 -23.19 -13.07
C ARG A 477 -5.26 -21.96 -12.15
N SER A 478 -6.02 -22.11 -11.07
CA SER A 478 -5.92 -21.27 -9.87
C SER A 478 -4.46 -21.15 -9.46
N ASN A 479 -3.86 -19.97 -9.55
CA ASN A 479 -2.55 -19.74 -8.97
C ASN A 479 -2.71 -19.65 -7.44
N PRO A 480 -2.33 -20.64 -6.62
CA PRO A 480 -2.53 -20.61 -5.17
C PRO A 480 -1.83 -19.41 -4.49
N GLU A 481 -0.90 -18.74 -5.17
CA GLU A 481 -0.30 -17.50 -4.70
C GLU A 481 -1.29 -16.31 -4.71
N ILE A 482 -2.31 -16.29 -5.58
CA ILE A 482 -3.27 -15.18 -5.60
C ILE A 482 -4.06 -15.09 -4.30
N GLY A 483 -4.42 -16.24 -3.72
CA GLY A 483 -5.06 -16.29 -2.40
C GLY A 483 -4.18 -15.62 -1.34
N LYS A 484 -2.87 -15.89 -1.34
CA LYS A 484 -1.93 -15.25 -0.42
C LYS A 484 -1.86 -13.73 -0.61
N LEU A 485 -1.87 -13.27 -1.86
CA LEU A 485 -1.89 -11.84 -2.17
C LEU A 485 -3.20 -11.14 -1.73
N MET A 486 -4.27 -11.91 -1.53
CA MET A 486 -5.57 -11.39 -1.09
C MET A 486 -5.74 -11.35 0.43
N VAL A 487 -4.80 -11.91 1.20
CA VAL A 487 -4.85 -11.95 2.68
C VAL A 487 -5.03 -10.56 3.32
N PRO A 488 -4.31 -9.49 2.90
CA PRO A 488 -4.50 -8.17 3.52
C PRO A 488 -5.91 -7.60 3.35
N PHE A 489 -6.64 -7.98 2.29
CA PHE A 489 -8.04 -7.59 2.13
C PHE A 489 -8.93 -8.30 3.14
N LEU A 490 -8.69 -9.60 3.37
CA LEU A 490 -9.42 -10.36 4.36
C LEU A 490 -9.20 -9.78 5.78
N ASP A 491 -7.95 -9.45 6.12
CA ASP A 491 -7.62 -8.75 7.37
C ASP A 491 -8.42 -7.46 7.54
N ALA A 492 -8.43 -6.60 6.51
CA ALA A 492 -9.18 -5.35 6.51
C ALA A 492 -10.69 -5.59 6.71
N MET A 493 -11.26 -6.60 6.05
CA MET A 493 -12.69 -6.93 6.15
C MET A 493 -13.05 -7.47 7.53
N VAL A 494 -12.23 -8.35 8.11
CA VAL A 494 -12.47 -8.89 9.46
C VAL A 494 -12.32 -7.78 10.50
N ALA A 495 -11.31 -6.93 10.40
CA ALA A 495 -11.15 -5.79 11.30
C ALA A 495 -12.33 -4.78 11.19
N ALA A 496 -12.82 -4.52 9.98
CA ALA A 496 -13.94 -3.62 9.73
C ALA A 496 -15.29 -4.12 10.26
N ARG A 497 -15.46 -5.43 10.46
CA ARG A 497 -16.70 -6.05 10.99
C ARG A 497 -16.78 -6.05 12.51
N ALA A 498 -15.69 -5.66 13.19
CA ALA A 498 -15.67 -5.52 14.63
C ALA A 498 -16.69 -4.48 15.08
N THR A 499 -17.18 -4.54 16.31
CA THR A 499 -18.10 -3.51 16.83
C THR A 499 -17.39 -2.16 17.05
N SER A 500 -16.06 -2.18 17.13
CA SER A 500 -15.22 -0.99 17.20
C SER A 500 -13.88 -1.27 16.54
N PHE A 501 -13.35 -0.28 15.84
CA PHE A 501 -12.07 -0.37 15.14
C PHE A 501 -11.11 0.76 15.54
N VAL A 502 -9.85 0.41 15.80
CA VAL A 502 -8.75 1.37 15.97
C VAL A 502 -7.58 0.95 15.08
N GLY A 503 -7.17 1.82 14.16
CA GLY A 503 -6.04 1.56 13.27
C GLY A 503 -4.84 2.47 13.53
N THR A 504 -3.68 2.08 13.02
CA THR A 504 -2.46 2.91 12.96
C THR A 504 -2.73 4.28 12.33
N PRO A 505 -2.43 5.38 13.04
CA PRO A 505 -2.50 6.75 12.50
C PRO A 505 -1.63 6.92 11.24
N GLY A 506 -2.13 7.67 10.26
CA GLY A 506 -1.42 7.95 9.01
C GLY A 506 -1.30 6.77 8.03
N SER A 507 -1.83 5.59 8.38
CA SER A 507 -1.87 4.43 7.48
C SER A 507 -3.08 4.50 6.55
N THR A 508 -2.83 4.48 5.24
CA THR A 508 -3.88 4.46 4.22
C THR A 508 -4.74 3.18 4.28
N PHE A 509 -4.20 2.08 4.82
CA PHE A 509 -4.95 0.88 5.18
C PHE A 509 -5.96 1.19 6.28
N SER A 510 -5.49 1.70 7.42
CA SER A 510 -6.32 2.02 8.60
C SER A 510 -7.43 3.01 8.25
N ASP A 511 -7.08 4.04 7.48
CA ASP A 511 -8.03 5.05 7.04
C ASP A 511 -9.12 4.43 6.16
N PHE A 512 -8.76 3.52 5.24
CA PHE A 512 -9.75 2.88 4.41
C PHE A 512 -10.68 1.96 5.21
N VAL A 513 -10.12 1.18 6.15
CA VAL A 513 -10.90 0.33 7.06
C VAL A 513 -11.88 1.18 7.88
N ASN A 514 -11.40 2.23 8.55
CA ASN A 514 -12.23 3.05 9.43
C ASN A 514 -13.28 3.88 8.69
N ASN A 515 -12.89 4.49 7.58
CA ASN A 515 -13.69 5.53 6.93
C ASN A 515 -14.63 4.99 5.85
N VAL A 516 -14.38 3.77 5.35
CA VAL A 516 -15.17 3.16 4.28
C VAL A 516 -15.72 1.79 4.69
N LEU A 517 -14.85 0.82 5.00
CA LEU A 517 -15.31 -0.56 5.24
C LEU A 517 -16.16 -0.66 6.51
N PHE A 518 -15.66 -0.14 7.64
CA PHE A 518 -16.38 -0.12 8.91
C PHE A 518 -17.70 0.64 8.77
N GLN A 519 -17.68 1.85 8.17
CA GLN A 519 -18.90 2.62 7.96
C GLN A 519 -19.94 1.82 7.15
N THR A 520 -19.52 1.22 6.04
CA THR A 520 -20.41 0.45 5.17
C THR A 520 -20.98 -0.79 5.87
N TYR A 521 -20.15 -1.56 6.57
CA TYR A 521 -20.59 -2.77 7.28
C TYR A 521 -21.53 -2.48 8.46
N HIS A 522 -21.50 -1.26 8.98
CA HIS A 522 -22.37 -0.79 10.04
C HIS A 522 -23.52 0.10 9.55
N ASN A 523 -23.77 0.18 8.24
CA ASN A 523 -24.81 1.01 7.62
C ASN A 523 -24.70 2.51 7.98
N LEU A 524 -23.47 2.99 8.17
CA LEU A 524 -23.15 4.38 8.46
C LEU A 524 -22.66 5.10 7.18
N PRO A 525 -22.82 6.42 7.09
CA PRO A 525 -22.21 7.21 6.04
C PRO A 525 -20.68 7.09 6.06
N ILE A 526 -20.06 6.94 4.88
CA ILE A 526 -18.60 6.98 4.76
C ILE A 526 -18.04 8.32 5.23
N ILE A 527 -16.82 8.32 5.76
CA ILE A 527 -16.14 9.53 6.20
C ILE A 527 -15.23 10.06 5.08
N GLU A 528 -15.37 11.34 4.79
CA GLU A 528 -14.61 12.04 3.75
C GLU A 528 -13.60 13.02 4.35
N PHE A 529 -12.42 13.09 3.73
CA PHE A 529 -11.38 14.06 4.06
C PHE A 529 -11.00 14.83 2.80
N GLY A 530 -10.82 16.14 2.91
CA GLY A 530 -10.37 17.00 1.80
C GLY A 530 -11.31 18.14 1.51
#